data_AF-A0A8T4L6L5-F1
#
_entry.id   AF-A0A8T4L6L5-F1
#
_cell.length_a   1.000
_cell.length_b   1.000
_cell.length_c   1.000
_cell.angle_alpha   90.00
_cell.angle_beta   90.00
_cell.angle_gamma   90.00
#
_symmetry.space_group_name_H-M   'P 1'
#
loop_
_entity.id
_entity.type
_entity.pdbx_description
1 polymer ?
#
loop_
_entity_poly.entity_id
_entity_poly.type
_entity_poly.pdbx_seq_one_letter_code
_entity_poly.pdbx_strand_id
1 'polypeptide(L)'
;MQAFKALNGKELDMGEYENRLRLQKIVYLLQAAGLKLGGYPFYWYIKGPYSPALTKYIFESLDRPRTAHKGEGLDTREKRVVEKLKTTLEDEMRDAKQLELLGSLVFIRNDEKVRDKAELLERMYSRKPWYSKAEIAAQIEKIEACGLFN
;
A
#
# COMPACT_ATOMS: atom_id res chain seq x y z
N MET A 1 -13.50 1.62 -2.05
CA MET A 1 -13.43 0.34 -1.29
C MET A 1 -13.36 -0.92 -2.15
N GLN A 2 -13.81 -0.94 -3.41
CA GLN A 2 -13.85 -2.19 -4.20
C GLN A 2 -12.46 -2.72 -4.61
N ALA A 3 -11.51 -1.85 -5.01
CA ALA A 3 -10.12 -2.25 -5.26
C ALA A 3 -9.50 -2.96 -4.05
N PHE A 4 -9.75 -2.42 -2.86
CA PHE A 4 -9.29 -2.99 -1.61
C PHE A 4 -9.90 -4.37 -1.36
N LYS A 5 -11.22 -4.53 -1.52
CA LYS A 5 -11.90 -5.83 -1.39
C LYS A 5 -11.38 -6.85 -2.41
N ALA A 6 -11.06 -6.42 -3.63
CA ALA A 6 -10.51 -7.28 -4.68
C ALA A 6 -9.10 -7.81 -4.35
N LEU A 7 -8.25 -6.98 -3.73
CA LEU A 7 -6.92 -7.37 -3.26
C LEU A 7 -6.97 -8.23 -2.01
N ASN A 8 -7.80 -7.86 -1.04
CA ASN A 8 -7.86 -8.51 0.26
C ASN A 8 -8.75 -9.78 0.26
N GLY A 9 -9.56 -9.99 -0.78
CA GLY A 9 -10.48 -11.14 -0.91
C GLY A 9 -11.72 -11.09 -0.01
N LYS A 10 -11.70 -10.26 1.06
CA LYS A 10 -12.83 -10.04 1.97
C LYS A 10 -12.93 -8.59 2.43
N GLU A 11 -14.06 -8.24 3.04
CA GLU A 11 -14.16 -7.00 3.81
C GLU A 11 -13.33 -7.13 5.09
N LEU A 12 -12.65 -6.05 5.47
CA LEU A 12 -11.93 -5.99 6.74
C LEU A 12 -12.80 -5.29 7.79
N ASP A 13 -12.67 -5.74 9.04
CA ASP A 13 -13.18 -5.02 10.18
C ASP A 13 -12.25 -3.84 10.49
N MET A 14 -12.72 -2.61 10.28
CA MET A 14 -11.93 -1.40 10.53
C MET A 14 -11.84 -1.05 12.03
N GLY A 15 -12.53 -1.77 12.91
CA GLY A 15 -12.30 -1.75 14.35
C GLY A 15 -10.93 -2.33 14.73
N GLU A 16 -10.39 -3.24 13.93
CA GLU A 16 -9.07 -3.83 14.15
C GLU A 16 -7.94 -2.91 13.66
N TYR A 17 -6.95 -2.67 14.53
CA TYR A 17 -5.81 -1.80 14.22
C TYR A 17 -5.00 -2.28 13.01
N GLU A 18 -4.75 -3.59 12.94
CA GLU A 18 -3.97 -4.18 11.86
C GLU A 18 -4.65 -4.00 10.51
N ASN A 19 -5.97 -4.11 10.46
CA ASN A 19 -6.75 -3.88 9.24
C ASN A 19 -6.65 -2.44 8.75
N ARG A 20 -6.69 -1.46 9.67
CA ARG A 20 -6.46 -0.05 9.33
C ARG A 20 -5.05 0.18 8.79
N LEU A 21 -4.04 -0.48 9.38
CA LEU A 21 -2.66 -0.40 8.91
C LEU A 21 -2.52 -0.98 7.49
N ARG A 22 -3.09 -2.16 7.24
CA ARG A 22 -3.07 -2.81 5.91
C ARG A 22 -3.76 -1.95 4.86
N LEU A 23 -4.92 -1.37 5.18
CA LEU A 23 -5.65 -0.48 4.29
C LEU A 23 -4.81 0.75 3.89
N GLN A 24 -4.11 1.37 4.85
CA GLN A 24 -3.20 2.49 4.57
C GLN A 24 -2.13 2.12 3.53
N LYS A 25 -1.51 0.93 3.66
CA LYS A 25 -0.48 0.48 2.71
C LYS A 25 -1.05 0.13 1.35
N ILE A 26 -2.17 -0.57 1.31
CA ILE A 26 -2.80 -0.98 0.06
C ILE A 26 -3.27 0.24 -0.75
N VAL A 27 -3.92 1.22 -0.12
CA VAL A 27 -4.36 2.45 -0.82
C VAL A 27 -3.16 3.22 -1.37
N TYR A 28 -2.09 3.34 -0.57
CA TYR A 28 -0.85 3.96 -1.04
C TYR A 28 -0.26 3.25 -2.26
N LEU A 29 -0.09 1.92 -2.21
CA LEU A 29 0.47 1.13 -3.31
C LEU A 29 -0.37 1.26 -4.59
N LEU A 30 -1.70 1.30 -4.46
CA LEU A 30 -2.59 1.49 -5.60
C LEU A 30 -2.46 2.90 -6.21
N GLN A 31 -2.33 3.95 -5.38
CA GLN A 31 -2.06 5.30 -5.87
C GLN A 31 -0.69 5.40 -6.55
N ALA A 32 0.33 4.76 -5.99
CA ALA A 32 1.66 4.68 -6.59
C ALA A 32 1.64 3.96 -7.96
N ALA A 33 0.75 2.97 -8.12
CA ALA A 33 0.49 2.30 -9.40
C ALA A 33 -0.40 3.10 -10.37
N GLY A 34 -0.78 4.33 -10.00
CA GLY A 34 -1.53 5.25 -10.86
C GLY A 34 -3.06 5.16 -10.78
N LEU A 35 -3.63 4.48 -9.78
CA LEU A 35 -5.08 4.50 -9.56
C LEU A 35 -5.50 5.81 -8.89
N LYS A 36 -6.62 6.37 -9.35
CA LYS A 36 -7.19 7.61 -8.82
C LYS A 36 -8.09 7.31 -7.60
N LEU A 37 -7.49 6.85 -6.50
CA LEU A 37 -8.21 6.52 -5.27
C LEU A 37 -8.36 7.75 -4.36
N GLY A 38 -9.34 8.61 -4.65
CA GLY A 38 -9.70 9.75 -3.79
C GLY A 38 -8.62 10.84 -3.61
N GLY A 39 -7.40 10.62 -4.11
CA GLY A 39 -6.30 11.58 -4.04
C GLY A 39 -5.74 11.77 -2.63
N TYR A 40 -5.76 10.74 -1.78
CA TYR A 40 -5.27 10.86 -0.41
C TYR A 40 -3.76 11.18 -0.41
N PRO A 41 -3.32 12.26 0.27
CA PRO A 41 -1.90 12.56 0.42
C PRO A 41 -1.28 11.61 1.45
N PHE A 42 -0.10 11.09 1.14
CA PHE A 42 0.67 10.22 2.02
C PHE A 42 1.96 10.90 2.46
N TYR A 43 2.34 10.67 3.72
CA TYR A 43 3.59 11.15 4.29
C TYR A 43 4.28 10.01 5.03
N TRP A 44 5.57 10.20 5.33
CA TRP A 44 6.33 9.25 6.12
C TRP A 44 5.95 9.31 7.60
N TYR A 45 5.60 8.16 8.19
CA TYR A 45 5.35 7.98 9.61
C TYR A 45 6.11 6.74 10.14
N ILE A 46 6.00 6.45 11.44
CA ILE A 46 6.67 5.32 12.11
C ILE A 46 6.53 4.02 11.31
N LYS A 47 5.32 3.73 10.82
CA LYS A 47 5.00 2.51 10.07
C LYS A 47 5.13 2.71 8.54
N GLY A 48 5.88 3.70 8.07
CA GLY A 48 6.00 4.05 6.65
C GLY A 48 4.86 4.95 6.15
N PRO A 49 4.46 4.87 4.86
CA PRO A 49 3.51 5.81 4.26
C PRO A 49 2.15 5.78 4.95
N TYR A 50 1.65 6.94 5.37
CA TYR A 50 0.37 7.05 6.05
C TYR A 50 -0.35 8.33 5.63
N SER A 51 -1.67 8.23 5.47
CA SER A 51 -2.56 9.35 5.17
C SER A 51 -3.53 9.60 6.32
N PRO A 52 -3.40 10.73 7.03
CA PRO A 52 -4.39 11.15 8.04
C PRO A 52 -5.78 11.34 7.42
N ALA A 53 -5.86 11.82 6.17
CA ALA A 53 -7.11 12.02 5.45
C ALA A 53 -7.85 10.70 5.21
N LEU A 54 -7.12 9.64 4.82
CA LEU A 54 -7.69 8.30 4.68
C LEU A 54 -8.19 7.76 6.02
N THR A 55 -7.45 7.98 7.12
CA THR A 55 -7.88 7.57 8.46
C THR A 55 -9.18 8.25 8.87
N LYS A 56 -9.28 9.56 8.64
CA LYS A 56 -10.51 10.32 8.91
C LYS A 56 -11.69 9.73 8.13
N TYR A 57 -11.52 9.46 6.83
CA TYR A 57 -12.54 8.82 6.00
C TYR A 57 -12.97 7.45 6.55
N ILE A 58 -12.01 6.61 7.00
CA ILE A 58 -12.31 5.29 7.58
C ILE A 58 -13.19 5.44 8.81
N PHE A 59 -12.83 6.29 9.76
CA PHE A 59 -13.62 6.46 10.99
C PHE A 59 -14.99 7.08 10.72
N GLU A 60 -15.08 8.09 9.85
CA GLU A 60 -16.37 8.66 9.43
C GLU A 60 -17.27 7.63 8.73
N SER A 61 -16.69 6.62 8.07
CA SER A 61 -17.44 5.55 7.43
C SER A 61 -17.93 4.46 8.38
N LEU A 62 -17.30 4.31 9.55
CA LEU A 62 -17.72 3.39 10.61
C LEU A 62 -18.96 3.91 11.34
N ASP A 63 -19.04 5.23 11.54
CA ASP A 63 -20.13 5.88 12.27
C ASP A 63 -21.40 6.09 11.41
N ARG A 64 -21.32 5.84 10.10
CA ARG A 64 -22.47 5.96 9.19
C ARG A 64 -23.16 4.60 9.05
N PRO A 65 -24.51 4.56 9.05
CA PRO A 65 -25.24 3.37 8.64
C PRO A 65 -24.72 2.95 7.26
N ARG A 66 -24.46 1.64 7.04
CA ARG A 66 -24.04 1.10 5.75
C ARG A 66 -25.16 1.26 4.72
N THR A 67 -25.38 2.47 4.22
CA THR A 67 -26.09 2.64 2.96
C THR A 67 -25.19 2.09 1.88
N ALA A 68 -25.68 1.12 1.10
CA ALA A 68 -24.94 0.52 0.02
C ALA A 68 -24.55 1.59 -1.01
N HIS A 69 -23.41 2.24 -0.81
CA HIS A 69 -22.77 3.02 -1.85
C HIS A 69 -22.38 2.02 -2.93
N LYS A 70 -23.20 1.92 -3.98
CA LYS A 70 -22.82 1.34 -5.27
C LYS A 70 -21.72 2.24 -5.83
N GLY A 71 -20.49 2.05 -5.34
CA GLY A 71 -19.33 2.56 -6.03
C GLY A 71 -19.35 2.00 -7.44
N GLU A 72 -19.06 2.82 -8.43
CA GLU A 72 -18.79 2.34 -9.78
C GLU A 72 -17.68 1.28 -9.67
N GLY A 73 -17.85 0.18 -10.39
CA GLY A 73 -16.87 -0.90 -10.38
C GLY A 73 -15.52 -0.44 -10.93
N LEU A 74 -14.47 -1.20 -10.65
CA LEU A 74 -13.15 -0.93 -11.23
C LEU A 74 -13.22 -0.93 -12.77
N ASP A 75 -12.62 0.08 -13.40
CA ASP A 75 -12.48 0.10 -14.85
C ASP A 75 -11.49 -0.99 -15.34
N THR A 76 -11.40 -1.21 -16.65
CA THR A 76 -10.53 -2.25 -17.22
C THR A 76 -9.05 -2.04 -16.92
N ARG A 77 -8.58 -0.79 -16.83
CA ARG A 77 -7.20 -0.45 -16.45
C ARG A 77 -6.97 -0.71 -14.96
N GLU A 78 -7.88 -0.25 -14.10
CA GLU A 78 -7.82 -0.46 -12.65
C GLU A 78 -7.83 -1.95 -12.31
N LYS A 79 -8.67 -2.75 -12.97
CA LYS A 79 -8.68 -4.22 -12.85
C LYS A 79 -7.33 -4.82 -13.20
N ARG A 80 -6.71 -4.41 -14.32
CA ARG A 80 -5.39 -4.92 -14.72
C ARG A 80 -4.31 -4.60 -13.69
N VAL A 81 -4.30 -3.38 -13.14
CA VAL A 81 -3.33 -3.00 -12.12
C VAL A 81 -3.56 -3.77 -10.83
N VAL A 82 -4.81 -3.89 -10.38
CA VAL A 82 -5.17 -4.69 -9.21
C VAL A 82 -4.75 -6.14 -9.38
N GLU A 83 -4.99 -6.73 -10.55
CA GLU A 83 -4.60 -8.12 -10.83
C GLU A 83 -3.08 -8.30 -10.87
N LYS A 84 -2.35 -7.35 -11.48
CA LYS A 84 -0.88 -7.37 -11.49
C LYS A 84 -0.30 -7.30 -10.09
N LEU A 85 -0.81 -6.39 -9.25
CA LEU A 85 -0.39 -6.26 -7.85
C LEU A 85 -0.75 -7.51 -7.05
N LYS A 86 -1.95 -8.06 -7.25
CA LYS A 86 -2.40 -9.27 -6.57
C LYS A 86 -1.52 -10.47 -6.89
N THR A 87 -1.23 -10.70 -8.17
CA THR A 87 -0.44 -11.84 -8.63
C THR A 87 1.04 -11.73 -8.29
N THR A 88 1.61 -10.52 -8.28
CA THR A 88 3.04 -10.32 -8.00
C THR A 88 3.33 -10.21 -6.50
N LEU A 89 2.37 -9.77 -5.70
CA LEU A 89 2.55 -9.45 -4.27
C LEU A 89 1.56 -10.23 -3.37
N GLU A 90 1.07 -11.39 -3.82
CA GLU A 90 0.00 -12.13 -3.13
C GLU A 90 0.35 -12.42 -1.67
N ASP A 91 1.57 -12.91 -1.44
CA ASP A 91 2.06 -13.28 -0.12
C ASP A 91 2.18 -12.05 0.79
N GLU A 92 2.73 -10.96 0.24
CA GLU A 92 2.94 -9.72 1.00
C GLU A 92 1.62 -9.03 1.36
N MET A 93 0.62 -9.08 0.49
CA MET A 93 -0.69 -8.44 0.72
C MET A 93 -1.45 -9.05 1.93
N ARG A 94 -1.06 -10.26 2.36
CA ARG A 94 -1.66 -10.97 3.50
C ARG A 94 -1.01 -10.60 4.83
N ASP A 95 0.21 -10.07 4.82
CA ASP A 95 0.99 -9.78 6.03
C ASP A 95 1.20 -8.25 6.20
N ALA A 96 0.76 -7.71 7.34
CA ALA A 96 0.89 -6.28 7.63
C ALA A 96 2.35 -5.80 7.67
N LYS A 97 3.29 -6.62 8.15
CA LYS A 97 4.73 -6.34 8.16
C LYS A 97 5.31 -6.30 6.75
N GLN A 98 4.85 -7.18 5.86
CA GLN A 98 5.29 -7.18 4.45
C GLN A 98 4.71 -5.99 3.67
N LEU A 99 3.43 -5.67 3.89
CA LEU A 99 2.81 -4.45 3.35
C LEU A 99 3.50 -3.18 3.84
N GLU A 100 3.94 -3.16 5.10
CA GLU A 100 4.73 -2.06 5.65
C GLU A 100 6.08 -1.94 4.91
N LEU A 101 6.80 -3.05 4.70
CA LEU A 101 8.07 -3.07 3.97
C LEU A 101 7.88 -2.54 2.54
N LEU A 102 6.92 -3.11 1.81
CA LEU A 102 6.55 -2.71 0.45
C LEU A 102 6.24 -1.22 0.34
N GLY A 103 5.29 -0.75 1.15
CA GLY A 103 4.87 0.66 1.11
C GLY A 103 6.03 1.60 1.45
N SER A 104 6.90 1.21 2.39
CA SER A 104 8.05 2.03 2.78
C SER A 104 9.07 2.16 1.64
N LEU A 105 9.38 1.06 0.95
CA LEU A 105 10.31 1.07 -0.18
C LEU A 105 9.78 1.89 -1.35
N VAL A 106 8.51 1.71 -1.71
CA VAL A 106 7.85 2.47 -2.77
C VAL A 106 7.84 3.98 -2.43
N PHE A 107 7.62 4.34 -1.16
CA PHE A 107 7.65 5.74 -0.72
C PHE A 107 9.04 6.37 -0.82
N ILE A 108 10.07 5.70 -0.32
CA ILE A 108 11.45 6.21 -0.41
C ILE A 108 11.86 6.35 -1.89
N ARG A 109 11.47 5.38 -2.74
CA ARG A 109 11.72 5.45 -4.18
C ARG A 109 11.02 6.64 -4.85
N ASN A 110 9.71 6.74 -4.70
CA ASN A 110 8.86 7.56 -5.54
C ASN A 110 8.69 8.97 -4.97
N ASP A 111 8.40 9.07 -3.68
CA ASP A 111 8.09 10.33 -3.01
C ASP A 111 9.38 11.05 -2.56
N GLU A 112 10.38 10.31 -2.07
CA GLU A 112 11.70 10.86 -1.72
C GLU A 112 12.71 10.82 -2.86
N LYS A 113 12.32 10.27 -4.02
CA LYS A 113 13.07 10.28 -5.28
C LYS A 113 14.43 9.57 -5.22
N VAL A 114 14.55 8.52 -4.41
CA VAL A 114 15.79 7.73 -4.30
C VAL A 114 15.87 6.75 -5.47
N ARG A 115 16.84 6.95 -6.37
CA ARG A 115 16.94 6.19 -7.63
C ARG A 115 17.99 5.09 -7.63
N ASP A 116 18.99 5.18 -6.77
CA ASP A 116 19.98 4.12 -6.64
C ASP A 116 19.44 2.99 -5.73
N LYS A 117 19.64 1.73 -6.14
CA LYS A 117 19.15 0.56 -5.39
C LYS A 117 19.90 0.38 -4.07
N ALA A 118 21.22 0.62 -4.07
CA ALA A 118 22.01 0.50 -2.85
C ALA A 118 21.64 1.61 -1.85
N GLU A 119 21.45 2.84 -2.32
CA GLU A 119 20.95 3.94 -1.49
C GLU A 119 19.55 3.66 -0.93
N LEU A 120 18.63 3.14 -1.75
CA LEU A 120 17.29 2.74 -1.31
C LEU A 120 17.37 1.70 -0.19
N LEU A 121 18.22 0.69 -0.36
CA LEU A 121 18.44 -0.35 0.63
C LEU A 121 19.00 0.24 1.93
N GLU A 122 20.05 1.05 1.87
CA GLU A 122 20.68 1.62 3.07
C GLU A 122 19.74 2.58 3.81
N ARG A 123 18.98 3.42 3.08
CA ARG A 123 17.97 4.28 3.71
C ARG A 123 16.86 3.48 4.38
N MET A 124 16.39 2.42 3.73
CA MET A 124 15.37 1.54 4.31
C MET A 124 15.90 0.86 5.58
N TYR A 125 17.11 0.29 5.51
CA TYR A 125 17.75 -0.38 6.64
C TYR A 125 18.01 0.57 7.81
N SER A 126 18.49 1.79 7.53
CA SER A 126 18.71 2.83 8.54
C SER A 126 17.43 3.20 9.28
N ARG A 127 16.29 3.27 8.58
CA ARG A 127 14.99 3.62 9.18
C ARG A 127 14.33 2.46 9.89
N LYS A 128 14.51 1.24 9.40
CA LYS A 128 13.83 0.04 9.88
C LYS A 128 14.82 -1.14 9.97
N PRO A 129 15.74 -1.10 10.94
CA PRO A 129 16.82 -2.08 11.07
C PRO A 129 16.35 -3.49 11.45
N TRP A 130 15.06 -3.65 11.78
CA TRP A 130 14.42 -4.95 12.02
C TRP A 130 14.08 -5.74 10.75
N TYR A 131 14.27 -5.15 9.57
CA TYR A 131 14.34 -5.90 8.31
C TYR A 131 15.81 -6.14 7.96
N SER A 132 16.16 -7.37 7.61
CA SER A 132 17.49 -7.68 7.13
C SER A 132 17.74 -7.05 5.76
N LYS A 133 19.01 -6.76 5.45
CA LYS A 133 19.40 -6.27 4.11
C LYS A 133 19.02 -7.25 3.00
N ALA A 134 19.04 -8.55 3.28
CA ALA A 134 18.63 -9.59 2.33
C ALA A 134 17.12 -9.53 2.03
N GLU A 135 16.27 -9.38 3.05
CA GLU A 135 14.83 -9.18 2.87
C GLU A 135 14.54 -7.91 2.08
N ILE A 136 15.22 -6.80 2.41
CA ILE A 136 15.06 -5.52 1.70
C ILE A 136 15.44 -5.66 0.23
N ALA A 137 16.61 -6.26 -0.06
CA ALA A 137 17.09 -6.46 -1.43
C ALA A 137 16.12 -7.34 -2.24
N ALA A 138 15.66 -8.46 -1.68
CA ALA A 138 14.69 -9.33 -2.33
C ALA A 138 13.38 -8.58 -2.66
N GLN A 139 12.93 -7.72 -1.75
CA GLN A 139 11.71 -6.95 -1.98
C GLN A 139 11.89 -5.87 -3.05
N ILE A 140 13.05 -5.22 -3.14
CA ILE A 140 13.37 -4.23 -4.19
C ILE A 140 13.22 -4.86 -5.57
N GLU A 141 13.76 -6.07 -5.78
CA GLU A 141 13.64 -6.78 -7.06
C GLU A 141 12.18 -7.11 -7.41
N LYS A 142 11.37 -7.54 -6.43
CA LYS A 142 9.93 -7.78 -6.65
C LYS A 142 9.17 -6.51 -7.03
N ILE A 143 9.46 -5.39 -6.37
CA ILE A 143 8.79 -4.11 -6.62
C ILE A 143 9.12 -3.57 -8.02
N GLU A 144 10.36 -3.78 -8.46
CA GLU A 144 10.78 -3.42 -9.82
C GLU A 144 10.06 -4.27 -10.87
N ALA A 145 9.95 -5.58 -10.66
CA ALA A 145 9.25 -6.49 -11.56
C ALA A 145 7.75 -6.14 -11.72
N CYS A 146 7.09 -5.67 -10.65
CA CYS A 146 5.70 -5.23 -10.74
C CYS A 146 5.51 -3.81 -11.29
N GLY A 147 6.59 -3.07 -11.54
CA GLY A 147 6.56 -1.72 -12.14
C GLY A 147 5.99 -0.65 -11.22
N LEU A 148 6.21 -0.79 -9.91
CA LEU A 148 5.80 0.19 -8.90
C LEU A 148 6.84 1.30 -8.66
N PHE A 149 8.06 1.11 -9.15
CA PHE A 149 9.07 2.16 -9.18
C PHE A 149 8.83 3.09 -10.37
N ASN A 150 8.52 4.35 -10.07
CA ASN A 150 8.44 5.44 -11.04
C ASN A 150 9.81 6.12 -11.20
#